data_AF-A0A2H0UII1-F1
#
_entry.id   AF-A0A2H0UII1-F1
#
_cell.length_a   1.000
_cell.length_b   1.000
_cell.length_c   1.000
_cell.angle_alpha   90.00
_cell.angle_beta   90.00
_cell.angle_gamma   90.00
#
_symmetry.space_group_name_H-M   'P 1'
#
loop_
_entity.id
_entity.type
_entity.pdbx_description
1 polymer ?
#
loop_
_entity_poly.entity_id
_entity_poly.type
_entity_poly.pdbx_seq_one_letter_code
_entity_poly.pdbx_strand_id
1 'polypeptide(L)'
;MKRTERDRAILLHKQGKSLNEIVEELKVSKGSVSLWVRDVRLTTSQRAKLNKRGFSVSAIEKRRLNRIDNTTRRHRLVIDEAKGDVQDLSRYELLLVGTALYWGEGSKANRNVASIANSDPSVIRMMMQFFKEILEVNQTKFRGHIHTFSHLNVDEAESY
;
A
#
# COMPACT_ATOMS: atom_id res chain seq x y z
N MET A 1 -8.19 23.30 -34.22
CA MET A 1 -6.83 22.85 -33.84
C MET A 1 -6.18 23.98 -33.06
N LYS A 2 -5.77 23.76 -31.80
CA LYS A 2 -5.13 24.75 -30.91
C LYS A 2 -3.67 25.05 -31.32
N ARG A 3 -3.48 25.67 -32.49
CA ARG A 3 -2.15 25.87 -33.09
C ARG A 3 -1.28 26.81 -32.25
N THR A 4 -1.87 27.90 -31.76
CA THR A 4 -1.17 28.90 -30.94
C THR A 4 -0.69 28.31 -29.61
N GLU A 5 -1.52 27.49 -28.94
CA GLU A 5 -1.13 26.83 -27.69
C GLU A 5 -0.08 25.73 -27.93
N ARG A 6 -0.14 25.03 -29.07
CA ARG A 6 0.89 24.05 -29.46
C ARG A 6 2.24 24.73 -29.66
N ASP A 7 2.30 25.81 -30.42
CA ASP A 7 3.55 26.51 -30.72
C ASP A 7 4.17 27.11 -29.45
N ARG A 8 3.32 27.65 -28.57
CA ARG A 8 3.74 28.14 -27.25
C ARG A 8 4.22 27.00 -26.35
N ALA A 9 3.55 25.85 -26.33
CA ALA A 9 4.01 24.68 -25.58
C ALA A 9 5.40 24.20 -26.03
N ILE A 10 5.67 24.20 -27.34
CA ILE A 10 6.98 23.84 -27.90
C ILE A 10 8.06 24.82 -27.44
N LEU A 11 7.79 26.13 -27.50
CA LEU A 11 8.73 27.16 -27.02
C LEU A 11 9.03 27.00 -25.53
N LEU A 12 8.01 26.85 -24.71
CA LEU A 12 8.17 26.65 -23.25
C LEU A 12 8.94 25.37 -22.93
N HIS A 13 8.71 24.28 -23.69
CA HIS A 13 9.45 23.05 -23.48
C HIS A 13 10.91 23.17 -23.91
N LYS A 14 11.21 23.85 -25.02
CA LYS A 14 12.60 24.16 -25.44
C LYS A 14 13.37 24.97 -24.39
N GLN A 15 12.68 25.82 -23.63
CA GLN A 15 13.25 26.56 -22.49
C GLN A 15 13.52 25.66 -21.26
N GLY A 16 13.11 24.39 -21.30
CA GLY A 16 13.31 23.41 -20.23
C GLY A 16 12.19 23.35 -19.21
N LYS A 17 11.01 23.94 -19.50
CA LYS A 17 9.83 23.77 -18.64
C LYS A 17 9.29 22.33 -18.71
N SER A 18 8.84 21.81 -17.58
CA SER A 18 8.18 20.52 -17.47
C SER A 18 6.78 20.54 -18.07
N LEU A 19 6.26 19.35 -18.39
CA LEU A 19 4.87 19.19 -18.87
C LEU A 19 3.85 19.82 -17.93
N ASN A 20 4.03 19.69 -16.61
CA ASN A 20 3.09 20.23 -15.62
C ASN A 20 3.13 21.77 -15.60
N GLU A 21 4.31 22.38 -15.71
CA GLU A 21 4.44 23.85 -15.77
C GLU A 21 3.78 24.41 -17.04
N ILE A 22 3.91 23.71 -18.18
CA ILE A 22 3.24 24.10 -19.43
C ILE A 22 1.72 23.95 -19.32
N VAL A 23 1.25 22.86 -18.70
CA VAL A 23 -0.19 22.65 -18.43
C VAL A 23 -0.75 23.74 -17.54
N GLU A 24 -0.03 24.14 -16.50
CA GLU A 24 -0.45 25.17 -15.57
C GLU A 24 -0.49 26.56 -16.22
N GLU A 25 0.47 26.87 -17.08
CA GLU A 25 0.55 28.14 -17.80
C GLU A 25 -0.49 28.25 -18.92
N LEU A 26 -0.66 27.18 -19.72
CA LEU A 26 -1.54 27.19 -20.90
C LEU A 26 -2.96 26.71 -20.61
N LYS A 27 -3.23 26.17 -19.42
CA LYS A 27 -4.54 25.63 -19.00
C LYS A 27 -5.11 24.61 -20.00
N VAL A 28 -4.25 23.77 -20.57
CA VAL A 28 -4.60 22.69 -21.51
C VAL A 28 -4.37 21.31 -20.90
N SER A 29 -4.99 20.27 -21.48
CA SER A 29 -4.79 18.91 -20.99
C SER A 29 -3.34 18.46 -21.11
N LYS A 30 -2.85 17.69 -20.13
CA LYS A 30 -1.50 17.12 -20.12
C LYS A 30 -1.24 16.20 -21.31
N GLY A 31 -2.26 15.45 -21.74
CA GLY A 31 -2.17 14.59 -22.92
C GLY A 31 -1.88 15.39 -24.20
N SER A 32 -2.56 16.53 -24.37
CA SER A 32 -2.31 17.43 -25.51
C SER A 32 -0.89 18.00 -25.49
N VAL A 33 -0.42 18.51 -24.36
CA VAL A 33 0.95 19.02 -24.24
C VAL A 33 1.97 17.93 -24.53
N SER A 34 1.81 16.73 -23.96
CA SER A 34 2.72 15.61 -24.18
C SER A 34 2.78 15.16 -25.65
N LEU A 35 1.69 15.28 -26.40
CA LEU A 35 1.68 15.00 -27.83
C LEU A 35 2.41 16.11 -28.61
N TRP A 36 2.17 17.37 -28.26
CA TRP A 36 2.72 18.53 -28.96
C TRP A 36 4.23 18.69 -28.82
N VAL A 37 4.78 18.37 -27.65
CA VAL A 37 6.20 18.56 -27.35
C VAL A 37 7.03 17.28 -27.49
N ARG A 38 6.43 16.17 -27.96
CA ARG A 38 7.05 14.85 -28.04
C ARG A 38 8.38 14.85 -28.80
N ASP A 39 8.46 15.59 -29.90
CA ASP A 39 9.62 15.63 -30.79
C ASP A 39 10.64 16.72 -30.41
N VAL A 40 10.38 17.47 -29.34
CA VAL A 40 11.29 18.52 -28.86
C VAL A 40 12.43 17.89 -28.10
N ARG A 41 13.65 17.99 -28.65
CA ARG A 41 14.87 17.52 -27.99
C ARG A 41 15.34 18.52 -26.93
N LEU A 42 15.37 18.08 -25.68
CA LEU A 42 15.98 18.82 -24.56
C LEU A 42 17.49 18.56 -24.49
N THR A 43 18.24 19.55 -23.99
CA THR A 43 19.67 19.37 -23.69
C THR A 43 19.88 18.41 -22.52
N THR A 44 21.09 17.85 -22.40
CA THR A 44 21.46 16.95 -21.29
C THR A 44 21.26 17.62 -19.93
N SER A 45 21.60 18.90 -19.79
CA SER A 45 21.43 19.66 -18.55
C SER A 45 19.96 19.91 -18.18
N GLN A 46 19.12 20.25 -19.17
CA GLN A 46 17.67 20.41 -18.98
C GLN A 46 17.03 19.09 -18.57
N ARG A 47 17.39 17.98 -19.22
CA ARG A 47 16.91 16.65 -18.87
C ARG A 47 17.34 16.25 -17.46
N ALA A 48 18.60 16.48 -17.09
CA ALA A 48 19.11 16.20 -15.75
C ALA A 48 18.37 17.00 -14.67
N LYS A 49 18.08 18.28 -14.93
CA LYS A 49 17.30 19.14 -14.00
C LYS A 49 15.88 18.62 -13.79
N LEU A 50 15.20 18.22 -14.86
CA LEU A 50 13.85 17.64 -14.78
C LEU A 50 13.85 16.31 -14.04
N ASN A 51 14.83 15.44 -14.31
CA ASN A 51 15.00 14.17 -13.61
C ASN A 51 15.28 14.37 -12.12
N LYS A 52 16.20 15.27 -11.75
CA LYS A 52 16.52 15.56 -10.34
C LYS A 52 15.31 16.03 -9.56
N ARG A 53 14.41 16.83 -10.17
CA ARG A 53 13.12 17.20 -9.56
C ARG A 53 12.20 15.99 -9.38
N GLY A 54 12.17 15.09 -10.36
CA GLY A 54 11.42 13.84 -10.26
C GLY A 54 11.91 12.95 -9.12
N PHE A 55 13.22 12.87 -8.90
CA PHE A 55 13.85 12.07 -7.85
C PHE A 55 14.06 12.82 -6.52
N SER A 56 13.43 13.98 -6.30
CA SER A 56 13.48 14.62 -4.99
C SER A 56 12.82 13.70 -3.94
N VAL A 57 13.32 13.75 -2.70
CA VAL A 57 12.74 13.00 -1.57
C VAL A 57 11.24 13.27 -1.46
N SER A 58 10.83 14.53 -1.58
CA SER A 58 9.41 14.93 -1.58
C SER A 58 8.59 14.33 -2.72
N ALA A 59 9.15 14.23 -3.93
CA ALA A 59 8.46 13.64 -5.08
C ALA A 59 8.39 12.10 -4.99
N ILE A 60 9.39 11.47 -4.37
CA ILE A 60 9.37 10.03 -4.06
C ILE A 60 8.32 9.74 -2.99
N GLU A 61 8.33 10.50 -1.90
CA GLU A 61 7.39 10.29 -0.79
C GLU A 61 5.94 10.55 -1.22
N LYS A 62 5.68 11.61 -2.00
CA LYS A 62 4.35 11.84 -2.58
C LYS A 62 3.88 10.67 -3.45
N ARG A 63 4.79 10.06 -4.24
CA ARG A 63 4.46 8.88 -5.05
C ARG A 63 4.17 7.66 -4.18
N ARG A 64 4.93 7.46 -3.10
CA ARG A 64 4.71 6.39 -2.12
C ARG A 64 3.34 6.54 -1.46
N LEU A 65 3.02 7.71 -0.93
CA LEU A 65 1.74 8.00 -0.27
C LEU A 65 0.57 7.80 -1.24
N ASN A 66 0.64 8.36 -2.46
CA ASN A 66 -0.39 8.15 -3.48
C ASN A 66 -0.56 6.67 -3.85
N ARG A 67 0.52 5.89 -3.88
CA ARG A 67 0.44 4.45 -4.14
C ARG A 67 -0.28 3.73 -3.00
N ILE A 68 0.11 4.02 -1.75
CA ILE A 68 -0.51 3.43 -0.56
C ILE A 68 -2.00 3.76 -0.54
N ASP A 69 -2.37 5.04 -0.70
CA ASP A 69 -3.76 5.48 -0.71
C ASP A 69 -4.60 4.80 -1.81
N ASN A 70 -4.09 4.75 -3.04
CA ASN A 70 -4.77 4.06 -4.14
C ASN A 70 -4.94 2.56 -3.88
N THR A 71 -3.92 1.90 -3.34
CA THR A 71 -4.00 0.48 -2.97
C THR A 71 -5.03 0.28 -1.85
N THR A 72 -4.97 1.06 -0.78
CA THR A 72 -5.92 1.01 0.33
C THR A 72 -7.35 1.23 -0.13
N ARG A 73 -7.58 2.20 -1.03
CA ARG A 73 -8.91 2.48 -1.58
C ARG A 73 -9.43 1.31 -2.40
N ARG A 74 -8.59 0.70 -3.25
CA ARG A 74 -8.98 -0.49 -4.02
C ARG A 74 -9.29 -1.68 -3.12
N HIS A 75 -8.43 -1.95 -2.14
CA HIS A 75 -8.64 -3.02 -1.18
C HIS A 75 -9.94 -2.81 -0.39
N ARG A 76 -10.21 -1.59 0.06
CA ARG A 76 -11.45 -1.25 0.76
C ARG A 76 -12.68 -1.54 -0.09
N LEU A 77 -12.68 -1.15 -1.37
CA LEU A 77 -13.81 -1.42 -2.26
C LEU A 77 -14.08 -2.93 -2.39
N VAL A 78 -13.02 -3.72 -2.62
CA VAL A 78 -13.14 -5.18 -2.74
C VAL A 78 -13.63 -5.82 -1.43
N ILE A 79 -13.09 -5.38 -0.29
CA ILE A 79 -13.53 -5.88 1.03
C ILE A 79 -14.97 -5.48 1.31
N ASP A 80 -15.37 -4.24 1.04
CA ASP A 80 -16.73 -3.75 1.30
C ASP A 80 -17.76 -4.45 0.42
N GLU A 81 -17.41 -4.80 -0.83
CA GLU A 81 -18.22 -5.65 -1.70
C GLU A 81 -18.34 -7.07 -1.14
N ALA A 82 -17.20 -7.69 -0.77
CA ALA A 82 -17.17 -9.07 -0.28
C ALA A 82 -17.78 -9.25 1.13
N LYS A 83 -17.92 -8.19 1.93
CA LYS A 83 -18.59 -8.23 3.25
C LYS A 83 -20.02 -8.73 3.16
N GLY A 84 -20.70 -8.54 2.03
CA GLY A 84 -22.05 -9.05 1.81
C GLY A 84 -22.11 -10.56 1.58
N ASP A 85 -21.00 -11.17 1.14
CA ASP A 85 -20.95 -12.59 0.76
C ASP A 85 -20.77 -13.51 1.97
N VAL A 86 -20.23 -12.99 3.06
CA VAL A 86 -19.89 -13.75 4.26
C VAL A 86 -20.63 -13.18 5.46
N GLN A 87 -21.53 -13.98 6.02
CA GLN A 87 -22.22 -13.67 7.28
C GLN A 87 -21.33 -13.98 8.48
N ASP A 88 -21.86 -13.76 9.69
CA ASP A 88 -21.20 -14.21 10.91
C ASP A 88 -20.96 -15.72 10.86
N LEU A 89 -19.73 -16.14 11.21
CA LEU A 89 -19.34 -17.55 11.16
C LEU A 89 -20.11 -18.35 12.21
N SER A 90 -20.77 -19.42 11.77
CA SER A 90 -21.27 -20.45 12.67
C SER A 90 -20.12 -21.14 13.40
N ARG A 91 -20.43 -21.86 14.49
CA ARG A 91 -19.43 -22.65 15.23
C ARG A 91 -18.72 -23.67 14.34
N TYR A 92 -19.42 -24.25 13.35
CA TYR A 92 -18.82 -25.20 12.41
C TYR A 92 -17.88 -24.52 11.41
N GLU A 93 -18.28 -23.37 10.85
CA GLU A 93 -17.41 -22.61 9.94
C GLU A 93 -16.17 -22.08 10.65
N LEU A 94 -16.31 -21.59 11.88
CA LEU A 94 -15.17 -21.18 12.71
C LEU A 94 -14.23 -22.36 13.00
N LEU A 95 -14.75 -23.57 13.23
CA LEU A 95 -13.94 -24.78 13.36
C LEU A 95 -13.12 -25.03 12.08
N LEU A 96 -13.74 -24.94 10.89
CA LEU A 96 -13.04 -25.17 9.63
C LEU A 96 -11.99 -24.09 9.34
N VAL A 97 -12.38 -22.82 9.44
CA VAL A 97 -11.51 -21.67 9.17
C VAL A 97 -10.34 -21.64 10.15
N GLY A 98 -10.60 -21.79 11.44
CA GLY A 98 -9.55 -21.81 12.46
C GLY A 98 -8.60 -23.01 12.32
N THR A 99 -9.11 -24.18 11.93
CA THR A 99 -8.26 -25.35 11.63
C THR A 99 -7.38 -25.10 10.40
N ALA A 100 -7.94 -24.56 9.32
CA ALA A 100 -7.20 -24.24 8.10
C ALA A 100 -6.13 -23.16 8.35
N LEU A 101 -6.48 -22.10 9.10
CA LEU A 101 -5.54 -21.07 9.51
C LEU A 101 -4.42 -21.64 10.39
N TYR A 102 -4.74 -22.48 11.38
CA TYR A 102 -3.71 -23.12 12.18
C TYR A 102 -2.81 -24.05 11.35
N TRP A 103 -3.35 -24.71 10.33
CA TRP A 103 -2.54 -25.55 9.45
C TRP A 103 -1.53 -24.73 8.63
N GLY A 104 -1.93 -23.55 8.16
CA GLY A 104 -1.08 -22.65 7.38
C GLY A 104 -0.10 -21.82 8.22
N GLU A 105 -0.57 -21.20 9.30
CA GLU A 105 0.14 -20.19 10.08
C GLU A 105 0.57 -20.67 11.48
N GLY A 106 0.08 -21.83 11.92
CA GLY A 106 0.35 -22.37 13.24
C GLY A 106 1.78 -22.91 13.36
N SER A 107 2.38 -22.69 14.53
CA SER A 107 3.70 -23.22 14.86
C SER A 107 3.65 -24.72 15.16
N LYS A 108 4.68 -25.43 14.69
CA LYS A 108 4.94 -26.85 14.99
C LYS A 108 6.21 -27.05 15.81
N ALA A 109 6.85 -25.96 16.24
CA ALA A 109 8.16 -26.00 16.87
C ALA A 109 8.12 -26.60 18.30
N ASN A 110 7.04 -26.38 19.03
CA ASN A 110 6.89 -26.86 20.40
C ASN A 110 5.62 -27.72 20.53
N ARG A 111 5.77 -28.99 20.90
CA ARG A 111 4.66 -29.93 21.04
C ARG A 111 3.69 -29.57 22.18
N ASN A 112 4.11 -28.75 23.14
CA ASN A 112 3.33 -28.37 24.30
C ASN A 112 2.68 -26.99 24.17
N VAL A 113 2.90 -26.29 23.05
CA VAL A 113 2.42 -24.92 22.84
C VAL A 113 1.79 -24.82 21.45
N ALA A 114 0.50 -24.48 21.41
CA ALA A 114 -0.14 -24.02 20.19
C ALA A 114 0.07 -22.51 20.06
N SER A 115 0.70 -22.07 18.98
CA SER A 115 0.92 -20.65 18.72
C SER A 115 0.75 -20.30 17.25
N ILE A 116 0.42 -19.03 17.01
CA ILE A 116 0.40 -18.39 15.69
C ILE A 116 1.16 -17.07 15.82
N ALA A 117 1.88 -16.68 14.78
CA ALA A 117 2.50 -15.37 14.67
C ALA A 117 2.16 -14.79 13.31
N ASN A 118 1.47 -13.64 13.29
CA ASN A 118 1.11 -12.97 12.05
C ASN A 118 1.16 -11.45 12.25
N SER A 119 1.45 -10.70 11.19
CA SER A 119 1.49 -9.24 11.24
C SER A 119 0.11 -8.58 11.10
N ASP A 120 -0.90 -9.32 10.63
CA ASP A 120 -2.28 -8.86 10.53
C ASP A 120 -3.06 -9.16 11.84
N PRO A 121 -3.49 -8.13 12.59
CA PRO A 121 -4.27 -8.31 13.81
C PRO A 121 -5.60 -9.05 13.61
N SER A 122 -6.16 -9.02 12.40
CA SER A 122 -7.41 -9.71 12.06
C SER A 122 -7.23 -11.23 12.06
N VAL A 123 -6.09 -11.72 11.59
CA VAL A 123 -5.72 -13.15 11.64
C VAL A 123 -5.53 -13.60 13.08
N ILE A 124 -4.83 -12.80 13.89
CA ILE A 124 -4.65 -13.08 15.33
C ILE A 124 -6.02 -13.13 16.02
N ARG A 125 -6.90 -12.16 15.75
CA ARG A 125 -8.25 -12.11 16.34
C ARG A 125 -9.08 -13.34 16.00
N MET A 126 -9.08 -13.77 14.73
CA MET A 126 -9.78 -14.97 14.29
C MET A 126 -9.27 -16.22 15.01
N MET A 127 -7.95 -16.37 15.15
CA MET A 127 -7.37 -17.50 15.87
C MET A 127 -7.65 -17.47 17.37
N MET A 128 -7.65 -16.29 17.99
CA MET A 128 -8.05 -16.13 19.38
C MET A 128 -9.52 -16.54 19.58
N GLN A 129 -10.40 -16.20 18.64
CA GLN A 129 -11.80 -16.62 18.66
C GLN A 129 -11.90 -18.14 18.55
N PHE A 130 -11.20 -18.75 17.59
CA PHE A 130 -11.15 -20.21 17.43
C PHE A 130 -10.67 -20.92 18.71
N PHE A 131 -9.57 -20.48 19.32
CA PHE A 131 -9.06 -21.09 20.55
C PHE A 131 -10.02 -20.97 21.74
N LYS A 132 -10.73 -19.85 21.85
CA LYS A 132 -11.68 -19.62 22.95
C LYS A 132 -13.00 -20.36 22.74
N GLU A 133 -13.57 -20.28 21.55
CA GLU A 133 -14.93 -20.74 21.31
C GLU A 133 -14.94 -22.22 20.91
N ILE A 134 -14.00 -22.67 20.07
CA ILE A 134 -13.99 -24.05 19.55
C ILE A 134 -13.19 -24.98 20.45
N LEU A 135 -11.99 -24.55 20.89
CA LEU A 135 -11.12 -25.37 21.73
C LEU A 135 -11.26 -25.07 23.23
N GLU A 136 -12.10 -24.09 23.60
CA GLU A 136 -12.45 -23.78 24.99
C GLU A 136 -11.23 -23.48 25.87
N VAL A 137 -10.20 -22.86 25.28
CA VAL A 137 -8.96 -22.51 25.98
C VAL A 137 -9.22 -21.37 26.95
N ASN A 138 -8.91 -21.62 28.24
CA ASN A 138 -9.03 -20.61 29.28
C ASN A 138 -8.17 -19.38 28.99
N GLN A 139 -8.74 -18.19 29.18
CA GLN A 139 -8.06 -16.92 28.89
C GLN A 139 -6.71 -16.74 29.60
N THR A 140 -6.58 -17.29 30.80
CA THR A 140 -5.33 -17.25 31.60
C THR A 140 -4.17 -18.02 30.97
N LYS A 141 -4.41 -18.86 29.96
CA LYS A 141 -3.37 -19.61 29.24
C LYS A 141 -2.77 -18.85 28.06
N PHE A 142 -3.41 -17.79 27.56
CA PHE A 142 -2.87 -17.03 26.43
C PHE A 142 -1.63 -16.23 26.85
N ARG A 143 -0.66 -16.17 25.95
CA ARG A 143 0.57 -15.38 26.06
C ARG A 143 0.75 -14.62 24.75
N GLY A 144 1.09 -13.34 24.85
CA GLY A 144 1.47 -12.50 23.71
C GLY A 144 2.98 -12.39 23.62
N HIS A 145 3.51 -12.43 22.39
CA HIS A 145 4.92 -12.22 22.11
C HIS A 145 5.07 -11.27 20.93
N ILE A 146 6.03 -10.35 21.02
CA ILE A 146 6.41 -9.49 19.91
C ILE A 146 7.71 -10.04 19.35
N HIS A 147 7.71 -10.33 18.05
CA HIS A 147 8.92 -10.72 17.34
C HIS A 147 9.64 -9.46 16.86
N THR A 148 10.75 -9.12 17.51
CA THR A 148 11.61 -7.99 17.12
C THR A 148 12.89 -8.49 16.46
N PHE A 149 13.59 -7.60 15.77
CA PHE A 149 14.89 -7.88 15.16
C PHE A 149 15.95 -6.96 15.77
N SER A 150 17.21 -7.39 15.75
CA SER A 150 18.33 -6.68 16.39
C SER A 150 18.57 -5.25 15.91
N HIS A 151 18.02 -4.86 14.76
CA HIS A 151 18.13 -3.52 14.19
C HIS A 151 16.91 -2.63 14.46
N LEU A 152 15.91 -3.13 15.20
CA LEU A 152 14.70 -2.38 15.55
C LEU A 152 14.78 -1.92 17.01
N ASN A 153 14.28 -0.72 17.27
CA ASN A 153 14.10 -0.22 18.62
C ASN A 153 12.87 -0.90 19.24
N VAL A 154 13.06 -1.61 20.36
CA VAL A 154 12.00 -2.36 21.03
C VAL A 154 10.94 -1.44 21.61
N ASP A 155 11.34 -0.31 22.21
CA ASP A 155 10.41 0.64 22.84
C ASP A 155 9.46 1.28 21.79
N GLU A 156 9.99 1.55 20.59
CA GLU A 156 9.17 2.03 19.47
C GLU A 156 8.24 0.95 18.92
N ALA A 157 8.68 -0.31 18.89
CA ALA A 157 7.88 -1.44 18.42
C ALA A 157 6.73 -1.78 19.37
N GLU A 158 6.90 -1.58 20.68
CA GLU A 158 5.84 -1.80 21.67
C GLU A 158 4.75 -0.72 21.64
N SER A 159 5.04 0.45 21.07
CA SER A 159 4.13 1.61 21.02
C SER A 159 3.18 1.61 19.81
N TYR A 160 3.30 0.62 18.92
CA TYR A 160 2.51 0.50 17.68
C TYR A 160 1.22 -0.29 17.90
#